data_AF-A0A0L7R2J2-F1
#
_entry.id   AF-A0A0L7R2J2-F1
#
_cell.length_a   1.000
_cell.length_b   1.000
_cell.length_c   1.000
_cell.angle_alpha   90.00
_cell.angle_beta   90.00
_cell.angle_gamma   90.00
#
_symmetry.space_group_name_H-M   'P 1'
#
loop_
_entity.id
_entity.type
_entity.pdbx_description
1 polymer ?
#
loop_
_entity_poly.entity_id
_entity_poly.type
_entity_poly.pdbx_seq_one_letter_code
_entity_poly.pdbx_strand_id
1 'polypeptide(L)'
;MPVERRSVTPIVKLIRNIARRKRITESLRHADHVAKRTQPPPDVPGGPYHKSSNVYYYTRDVRRLVQPPIEIFSSNQLQER
;
A
#
# COMPACT_ATOMS: atom_id res chain seq x y z
N MET A 1 -21.52 21.56 6.46
CA MET A 1 -22.78 21.16 7.12
C MET A 1 -22.85 19.64 7.12
N PRO A 2 -23.32 18.98 8.19
CA PRO A 2 -23.53 17.54 8.16
C PRO A 2 -24.59 17.22 7.10
N VAL A 3 -24.22 16.40 6.11
CA VAL A 3 -25.14 16.00 5.03
C VAL A 3 -26.04 14.90 5.58
N GLU A 4 -27.36 15.05 5.43
CA GLU A 4 -28.30 14.00 5.82
C GLU A 4 -28.02 12.73 5.02
N ARG A 5 -27.76 11.62 5.72
CA ARG A 5 -27.43 10.35 5.09
C ARG A 5 -28.69 9.72 4.54
N ARG A 6 -28.59 9.14 3.34
CA ARG A 6 -29.64 8.28 2.81
C ARG A 6 -29.78 7.06 3.74
N SER A 7 -30.86 7.04 4.50
CA SER A 7 -31.21 5.94 5.39
C SER A 7 -32.47 5.21 4.89
N VAL A 8 -32.65 3.96 5.30
CA VAL A 8 -33.84 3.18 4.94
C VAL A 8 -35.06 3.70 5.70
N THR A 9 -36.26 3.45 5.17
CA THR A 9 -37.51 3.84 5.84
C THR A 9 -37.60 3.22 7.25
N PRO A 10 -38.29 3.89 8.21
CA PRO A 10 -38.36 3.41 9.59
C PRO A 10 -38.88 1.98 9.74
N ILE A 11 -39.85 1.57 8.92
CA ILE A 11 -40.44 0.22 8.92
C ILE A 11 -39.38 -0.83 8.52
N VAL A 12 -38.63 -0.57 7.44
CA VAL A 12 -37.57 -1.47 6.98
C VAL A 12 -36.42 -1.52 8.00
N LYS A 13 -36.10 -0.38 8.64
CA LYS A 13 -35.11 -0.32 9.73
C LYS A 13 -35.52 -1.21 10.91
N LEU A 14 -36.80 -1.19 11.28
CA LEU A 14 -37.37 -1.99 12.37
C LEU A 14 -37.28 -3.49 12.06
N ILE A 15 -37.79 -3.93 10.91
CA ILE A 15 -37.74 -5.34 10.47
C ILE A 15 -36.29 -5.85 10.47
N ARG A 16 -35.38 -5.05 9.91
CA ARG A 16 -33.95 -5.37 9.81
C ARG A 16 -33.27 -5.50 11.18
N ASN A 17 -33.61 -4.64 12.13
CA ASN A 17 -33.05 -4.70 13.48
C ASN A 17 -33.58 -5.91 14.26
N ILE A 18 -34.87 -6.23 14.12
CA ILE A 18 -35.50 -7.40 14.76
C ILE A 18 -34.88 -8.69 14.21
N ALA A 19 -34.84 -8.84 12.89
CA ALA A 19 -34.31 -10.04 12.24
C ALA A 19 -32.83 -10.30 12.61
N ARG A 20 -32.04 -9.24 12.78
CA ARG A 20 -30.60 -9.37 13.01
C ARG A 20 -30.18 -9.46 14.48
N ARG A 21 -31.07 -9.11 15.42
CA ARG A 21 -30.85 -9.15 16.89
C ARG A 21 -29.60 -8.40 17.40
N LYS A 22 -28.91 -7.62 16.57
CA LYS A 22 -27.70 -6.85 16.89
C LYS A 22 -27.70 -5.52 16.14
N ARG A 23 -27.08 -4.50 16.76
CA ARG A 23 -26.86 -3.19 16.13
C ARG A 23 -26.13 -3.32 14.80
N ILE A 24 -26.54 -2.47 13.87
CA ILE A 24 -26.08 -2.50 12.49
C ILE A 24 -24.91 -1.57 12.30
N THR A 25 -23.74 -2.12 11.97
CA THR A 25 -22.66 -1.34 11.38
C THR A 25 -22.95 -1.20 9.89
N GLU A 26 -23.07 0.03 9.41
CA GLU A 26 -23.26 0.30 7.98
C GLU A 26 -21.96 -0.02 7.22
N SER A 27 -22.07 -0.78 6.13
CA SER A 27 -20.95 -1.07 5.24
C SER A 27 -20.72 0.02 4.18
N LEU A 28 -21.71 0.90 4.02
CA LEU A 28 -21.66 1.97 3.02
C LEU A 28 -20.74 3.08 3.49
N ARG A 29 -19.89 3.53 2.57
CA ARG A 29 -18.99 4.66 2.77
C ARG A 29 -19.68 5.93 2.31
N HIS A 30 -20.15 6.73 3.27
CA HIS A 30 -20.72 8.05 3.00
C HIS A 30 -19.61 9.11 2.91
N ALA A 31 -19.89 10.21 2.21
CA ALA A 31 -18.89 11.25 1.92
C ALA A 31 -18.33 11.94 3.18
N ASP A 32 -19.06 11.90 4.30
CA ASP A 32 -18.65 12.44 5.60
C ASP A 32 -17.65 11.52 6.35
N HIS A 33 -17.61 10.23 6.02
CA HIS A 33 -16.72 9.24 6.64
C HIS A 33 -15.48 8.91 5.82
N VAL A 34 -15.32 9.55 4.67
CA VAL A 34 -14.22 9.29 3.73
C VAL A 34 -13.49 10.59 3.46
N ALA A 35 -12.18 10.51 3.28
CA ALA A 35 -11.40 11.64 2.81
C ALA A 35 -11.96 12.18 1.48
N LYS A 36 -11.83 13.49 1.26
CA LYS A 36 -12.25 14.13 0.00
C LYS A 36 -11.56 13.49 -1.20
N ARG A 37 -12.19 13.52 -2.38
CA ARG A 37 -11.56 13.05 -3.62
C ARG A 37 -10.38 13.92 -4.04
N THR A 38 -10.52 15.23 -3.84
CA THR A 38 -9.44 16.19 -4.04
C THR A 38 -8.63 16.31 -2.76
N GLN A 39 -7.34 16.04 -2.87
CA GLN A 39 -6.36 16.20 -1.80
C GLN A 39 -5.42 17.36 -2.15
N PRO A 40 -4.92 18.12 -1.17
CA PRO A 40 -3.88 19.11 -1.41
C PRO A 40 -2.60 18.42 -1.91
N PRO A 41 -1.73 19.11 -2.66
CA PRO A 41 -0.44 18.56 -3.03
C PRO A 41 0.36 18.22 -1.76
N PRO A 42 0.90 16.99 -1.64
CA PRO A 42 1.69 16.61 -0.48
C PRO A 42 3.11 17.17 -0.58
N ASP A 43 3.70 17.53 0.56
CA ASP A 43 5.13 17.75 0.70
C ASP A 43 5.77 16.46 1.22
N VAL A 44 6.45 15.73 0.32
CA VAL A 44 7.04 14.42 0.63
C VAL A 44 8.53 14.58 0.98
N PRO A 45 9.01 13.98 2.07
CA PRO A 45 10.42 14.04 2.40
C PRO A 45 11.25 13.35 1.33
N GLY A 46 12.45 13.89 1.09
CA GLY A 46 13.41 13.27 0.19
C GLY A 46 13.86 11.88 0.66
N GLY A 47 14.32 11.06 -0.27
CA GLY A 47 14.94 9.79 0.04
C GLY A 47 16.33 9.94 0.70
N PRO A 48 16.97 8.82 1.11
CA PRO A 48 18.27 8.82 1.81
C PRO A 48 19.42 9.53 1.09
N TYR A 49 19.29 9.66 -0.23
CA TYR A 49 20.30 10.25 -1.12
C TYR A 49 19.92 11.65 -1.62
N HIS A 50 18.94 12.32 -0.99
CA HIS A 50 18.62 13.73 -1.26
C HIS A 50 19.66 14.66 -0.60
N LYS A 51 20.91 14.60 -1.07
CA LYS A 51 22.05 15.40 -0.58
C LYS A 51 22.79 16.02 -1.77
N SER A 52 23.45 17.17 -1.56
CA SER A 52 24.16 17.91 -2.61
C SER A 52 25.57 17.38 -2.92
N SER A 53 26.23 16.73 -1.96
CA SER A 53 27.59 16.23 -2.09
C SER A 53 27.73 14.80 -1.55
N ASN A 54 28.79 14.11 -1.98
CA ASN A 54 29.09 12.72 -1.58
C ASN A 54 28.00 11.70 -1.93
N VAL A 55 27.25 11.94 -3.01
CA VAL A 55 26.22 11.02 -3.54
C VAL A 55 26.62 10.48 -4.91
N TYR A 56 27.78 9.80 -4.97
CA TYR A 56 28.19 9.13 -6.20
C TYR A 56 27.31 7.91 -6.47
N TYR A 57 26.80 7.77 -7.69
CA TYR A 57 25.91 6.65 -8.02
C TYR A 57 26.61 5.29 -7.91
N TYR A 58 27.89 5.22 -8.28
CA TYR A 58 28.65 3.96 -8.29
C TYR A 58 28.80 3.32 -6.89
N THR A 59 28.76 4.11 -5.81
CA THR A 59 28.91 3.58 -4.44
C THR A 59 27.64 2.90 -3.92
N ARG A 60 26.49 3.12 -4.56
CA ARG A 60 25.17 2.61 -4.15
C ARG A 60 24.47 1.77 -5.22
N ASP A 61 25.12 1.54 -6.35
CA ASP A 61 24.55 0.78 -7.46
C ASP A 61 24.60 -0.73 -7.17
N VAL A 62 23.58 -1.22 -6.47
CA VAL A 62 23.43 -2.64 -6.16
C VAL A 62 23.31 -3.50 -7.43
N ARG A 63 22.86 -2.92 -8.56
CA ARG A 63 22.69 -3.66 -9.81
C ARG A 63 24.03 -4.16 -10.36
N ARG A 64 25.13 -3.47 -10.06
CA ARG A 64 26.50 -3.83 -10.46
C ARG A 64 27.24 -4.66 -9.42
N LEU A 65 26.67 -4.82 -8.22
CA LEU A 65 27.22 -5.70 -7.19
C LEU A 65 26.83 -7.17 -7.42
N VAL A 66 25.83 -7.42 -8.27
CA VAL A 66 25.40 -8.77 -8.63
C VAL A 66 26.52 -9.48 -9.38
N GLN A 67 27.09 -10.51 -8.74
CA GLN A 67 28.06 -11.41 -9.36
C GLN A 67 27.34 -12.61 -9.97
N PRO A 68 27.94 -13.25 -10.99
CA PRO A 68 27.50 -14.56 -11.45
C PRO A 68 27.41 -15.55 -10.27
N PRO A 69 26.51 -16.53 -10.33
CA PRO A 69 26.43 -17.56 -9.30
C PRO A 69 27.76 -18.31 -9.20
N ILE A 70 28.12 -18.71 -7.98
CA ILE A 70 29.29 -19.55 -7.74
C ILE A 70 28.97 -20.96 -8.22
N GLU A 71 29.73 -21.46 -9.19
CA GLU A 71 29.62 -22.84 -9.66
C GLU A 71 30.26 -23.80 -8.65
N ILE A 72 29.44 -24.67 -8.03
CA ILE A 72 29.91 -25.68 -7.07
C ILE A 72 30.39 -26.95 -7.81
N PHE A 73 29.84 -27.23 -8.99
CA PHE A 73 30.17 -28.38 -9.81
C PHE A 73 29.94 -28.07 -11.29
N SER A 74 30.92 -28.38 -12.13
CA SER A 74 30.83 -28.33 -13.60
C SER A 74 31.31 -29.65 -14.21
N SER A 75 30.60 -30.17 -15.21
CA SER A 75 30.91 -31.46 -15.86
C SER A 75 32.32 -31.49 -16.47
N ASN A 76 32.82 -30.34 -16.92
CA ASN A 76 34.13 -30.21 -17.56
C ASN A 76 35.28 -30.15 -16.54
N GLN A 77 34.98 -29.90 -15.26
CA GLN A 77 35.97 -29.74 -14.19
C GLN A 77 36.57 -31.08 -13.72
N LEU A 78 35.91 -32.20 -14.06
CA LEU A 78 36.35 -33.55 -13.75
C LEU A 78 37.31 -34.15 -14.81
N GLN A 79 37.40 -33.54 -16.00
CA GLN A 79 38.24 -34.03 -17.10
C GLN A 79 39.70 -33.57 -17.03
N GLU A 80 40.02 -32.58 -16.20
CA GLU A 80 41.38 -32.03 -16.04
C GLU A 80 42.18 -32.65 -14.85
N ARG A 81 41.81 -33.85 -14.39
CA ARG A 81 42.57 -34.62 -13.39
C ARG A 81 43.06 -35.94 -13.97
#